data_AF-A0A4Q6DNU3-F1
#
_entry.id   AF-A0A4Q6DNU3-F1
#
_cell.length_a   1.000
_cell.length_b   1.000
_cell.length_c   1.000
_cell.angle_alpha   90.00
_cell.angle_beta   90.00
_cell.angle_gamma   90.00
#
_symmetry.space_group_name_H-M   'P 1'
#
loop_
_entity.id
_entity.type
_entity.pdbx_description
1 polymer ?
#
loop_
_entity_poly.entity_id
_entity_poly.type
_entity_poly.pdbx_seq_one_letter_code
_entity_poly.pdbx_strand_id
1 'polypeptide(L)'
;MNTLYKLIFFGILICGALSSRAQSNTYLKLWYNKPAGDSWTDALPIGNGRLGAMVYGNTEQEIIKLNETTVWSGSPSDNNNPDALQALPGVRKLLFEGKYKEAQNLAEKNIQAKENHGMMYQPVGNLHLNFSGHANPEYYYRELNLDDAVATTIYTINGVQYKREVFSSIPGQVIVVRLKSSKRGMLDFTAFLSS
;
A
#
# COMPACT_ATOMS: atom_id res chain seq x y z
N MET A 1 -19.41 -29.88 61.89
CA MET A 1 -19.63 -29.96 60.43
C MET A 1 -19.76 -28.59 59.73
N ASN A 2 -19.40 -27.46 60.38
CA ASN A 2 -19.66 -26.10 59.85
C ASN A 2 -18.41 -25.24 59.54
N THR A 3 -17.21 -25.76 59.80
CA THR A 3 -15.95 -25.01 59.62
C THR A 3 -15.24 -25.34 58.30
N LEU A 4 -15.47 -26.54 57.75
CA LEU A 4 -14.82 -27.01 56.51
C LEU A 4 -15.41 -26.38 55.25
N TYR A 5 -16.72 -26.11 55.22
CA TYR A 5 -17.39 -25.46 54.09
C TYR A 5 -17.02 -23.97 53.94
N LYS A 6 -16.64 -23.29 55.04
CA LYS A 6 -16.26 -21.88 55.00
C LYS A 6 -14.88 -21.64 54.35
N LEU A 7 -13.94 -22.60 54.47
CA LEU A 7 -12.64 -22.49 53.80
C LEU A 7 -12.72 -22.75 52.28
N ILE A 8 -13.60 -23.65 51.85
CA ILE A 8 -13.79 -23.95 50.41
C ILE A 8 -14.45 -22.76 49.68
N PHE A 9 -15.34 -22.03 50.34
CA PHE A 9 -15.97 -20.83 49.76
C PHE A 9 -15.02 -19.62 49.66
N PHE A 10 -13.97 -19.54 50.50
CA PHE A 10 -13.01 -18.44 50.46
C PHE A 10 -11.90 -18.64 49.41
N GLY A 11 -11.61 -19.91 49.04
CA GLY A 11 -10.66 -20.23 47.96
C GLY A 11 -11.21 -19.97 46.55
N ILE A 12 -12.53 -20.02 46.36
CA ILE A 12 -13.17 -19.79 45.05
C ILE A 12 -13.34 -18.29 44.74
N LEU A 13 -13.39 -17.42 45.76
CA LEU A 13 -13.55 -15.98 45.55
C LEU A 13 -12.27 -15.25 45.09
N ILE A 14 -11.09 -15.85 45.28
CA ILE A 14 -9.80 -15.24 44.89
C ILE A 14 -9.42 -15.55 43.42
N CYS A 15 -10.06 -16.55 42.79
CA CYS A 15 -9.86 -16.85 41.37
C CYS A 15 -10.65 -15.95 40.40
N GLY A 16 -11.50 -15.04 40.90
CA GLY A 16 -12.42 -14.25 40.07
C GLY A 16 -11.89 -12.91 39.52
N ALA A 17 -10.64 -12.52 39.80
CA ALA A 17 -10.14 -11.19 39.45
C ALA A 17 -8.83 -11.17 38.63
N LEU A 18 -8.45 -12.30 38.03
CA LEU A 18 -7.51 -12.25 36.90
C LEU A 18 -8.29 -11.82 35.67
N SER A 19 -8.42 -10.51 35.51
CA SER A 19 -8.70 -9.93 34.19
C SER A 19 -7.52 -10.26 33.29
N SER A 20 -7.50 -11.46 32.72
CA SER A 20 -6.66 -11.76 31.57
C SER A 20 -7.10 -10.84 30.45
N ARG A 21 -6.39 -9.73 30.26
CA ARG A 21 -6.50 -8.94 29.03
C ARG A 21 -5.80 -9.72 27.92
N ALA A 22 -6.48 -10.76 27.42
CA ALA A 22 -6.01 -11.61 26.33
C ALA A 22 -6.01 -10.88 24.97
N GLN A 23 -6.55 -9.66 24.92
CA GLN A 23 -6.53 -8.79 23.76
C GLN A 23 -5.98 -7.43 24.20
N SER A 24 -4.65 -7.32 24.33
CA SER A 24 -4.04 -6.01 24.06
C SER A 24 -4.40 -5.70 22.62
N ASN A 25 -5.06 -4.57 22.37
CA ASN A 25 -5.47 -4.11 21.05
C ASN A 25 -4.29 -4.28 20.08
N THR A 26 -4.28 -5.40 19.35
CA THR A 26 -3.13 -5.79 18.54
C THR A 26 -3.36 -5.02 17.27
N TYR A 27 -2.81 -3.79 17.24
CA TYR A 27 -2.90 -2.84 16.14
C TYR A 27 -2.84 -3.62 14.82
N LEU A 28 -3.90 -3.53 14.02
CA LEU A 28 -3.95 -4.19 12.73
C LEU A 28 -2.82 -3.59 11.90
N LYS A 29 -1.72 -4.33 11.75
CA LYS A 29 -0.50 -3.77 11.16
C LYS A 29 0.28 -4.78 10.34
N LEU A 30 0.91 -4.26 9.30
CA LEU A 30 2.01 -4.91 8.61
C LEU A 30 3.29 -4.33 9.17
N TRP A 31 4.26 -5.15 9.58
CA TRP A 31 5.51 -4.65 10.16
C TRP A 31 6.72 -5.49 9.75
N TYR A 32 7.88 -4.82 9.72
CA TYR A 32 9.14 -5.39 9.25
C TYR A 32 10.31 -4.82 10.06
N ASN A 33 11.36 -5.62 10.22
CA ASN A 33 12.62 -5.23 10.86
C ASN A 33 13.75 -4.96 9.85
N LYS A 34 13.40 -4.77 8.57
CA LYS A 34 14.33 -4.36 7.51
C LYS A 34 13.66 -3.39 6.53
N PRO A 35 14.43 -2.52 5.85
CA PRO A 35 13.93 -1.71 4.75
C PRO A 35 13.45 -2.55 3.56
N ALA A 36 12.67 -1.94 2.66
CA ALA A 36 12.29 -2.56 1.39
C ALA A 36 13.48 -2.70 0.40
N GLY A 37 14.56 -1.93 0.59
CA GLY A 37 15.71 -1.93 -0.32
C GLY A 37 15.30 -1.39 -1.68
N ASP A 38 15.42 -2.23 -2.72
CA ASP A 38 15.02 -1.90 -4.09
C ASP A 38 13.70 -2.58 -4.51
N SER A 39 13.09 -3.39 -3.62
CA SER A 39 11.89 -4.17 -3.92
C SER A 39 10.62 -3.34 -3.75
N TRP A 40 9.91 -3.10 -4.86
CA TRP A 40 8.61 -2.40 -4.83
C TRP A 40 7.54 -3.18 -4.05
N THR A 41 7.52 -4.51 -4.19
CA THR A 41 6.53 -5.37 -3.53
C THR A 41 6.71 -5.41 -2.02
N ASP A 42 7.88 -5.02 -1.53
CA ASP A 42 8.18 -4.94 -0.11
C ASP A 42 7.82 -3.55 0.44
N ALA A 43 7.52 -2.54 -0.38
CA ALA A 43 7.14 -1.21 0.10
C ALA A 43 5.70 -1.18 0.65
N LEU A 44 5.39 -0.21 1.52
CA LEU A 44 4.10 -0.09 2.20
C LEU A 44 3.19 0.91 1.47
N PRO A 45 1.97 0.52 1.05
CA PRO A 45 1.05 1.41 0.38
C PRO A 45 0.34 2.35 1.36
N ILE A 46 0.19 3.62 0.98
CA ILE A 46 -0.73 4.58 1.59
C ILE A 46 -1.54 5.27 0.49
N GLY A 47 -2.74 5.75 0.81
CA GLY A 47 -3.55 6.47 -0.17
C GLY A 47 -4.80 7.13 0.41
N ASN A 48 -5.28 8.16 -0.27
CA ASN A 48 -6.50 8.90 0.09
C ASN A 48 -7.61 8.78 -0.97
N GLY A 49 -7.53 7.76 -1.83
CA GLY A 49 -8.42 7.54 -2.98
C GLY A 49 -7.98 8.27 -4.26
N ARG A 50 -7.19 9.35 -4.16
CA ARG A 50 -6.67 10.11 -5.31
C ARG A 50 -5.15 10.05 -5.41
N LEU A 51 -4.46 10.43 -4.33
CA LEU A 51 -3.01 10.38 -4.16
C LEU A 51 -2.62 9.10 -3.45
N GLY A 52 -1.80 8.30 -4.10
CA GLY A 52 -1.21 7.07 -3.57
C GLY A 52 0.31 7.18 -3.46
N ALA A 53 0.88 6.45 -2.51
CA ALA A 53 2.32 6.29 -2.44
C ALA A 53 2.76 4.93 -1.91
N MET A 54 3.92 4.47 -2.37
CA MET A 54 4.62 3.29 -1.85
C MET A 54 5.84 3.74 -1.06
N VAL A 55 5.86 3.44 0.24
CA VAL A 55 6.89 3.90 1.19
C VAL A 55 7.90 2.77 1.44
N TYR A 56 9.17 2.99 1.10
CA TYR A 56 10.20 1.95 1.13
C TYR A 56 10.78 1.77 2.54
N GLY A 57 10.95 2.85 3.28
CA GLY A 57 11.52 2.80 4.63
C GLY A 57 13.06 2.69 4.64
N ASN A 58 13.75 2.98 3.53
CA ASN A 58 15.21 2.96 3.46
C ASN A 58 15.81 4.08 4.33
N THR A 59 16.88 3.80 5.08
CA THR A 59 17.38 4.76 6.09
C THR A 59 18.19 5.89 5.50
N GLU A 60 19.16 5.59 4.63
CA GLU A 60 20.00 6.58 3.97
C GLU A 60 19.32 7.19 2.75
N GLN A 61 18.83 6.36 1.83
CA GLN A 61 18.16 6.80 0.61
C GLN A 61 16.70 6.34 0.59
N GLU A 62 15.81 7.12 1.20
CA GLU A 62 14.38 6.86 1.15
C GLU A 62 13.82 7.17 -0.24
N ILE A 63 12.92 6.31 -0.70
CA ILE A 63 12.17 6.48 -1.94
C ILE A 63 10.70 6.30 -1.61
N ILE A 64 9.91 7.33 -1.90
CA ILE A 64 8.45 7.29 -1.83
C ILE A 64 7.94 7.40 -3.25
N LYS A 65 7.49 6.28 -3.83
CA LYS A 65 6.95 6.28 -5.20
C LYS A 65 5.55 6.83 -5.19
N LEU A 66 5.24 7.73 -6.12
CA LEU A 66 4.03 8.54 -6.13
C LEU A 66 3.11 8.14 -7.27
N ASN A 67 1.82 8.12 -6.98
CA ASN A 67 0.74 7.83 -7.90
C ASN A 67 -0.40 8.84 -7.72
N GLU A 68 -1.06 9.21 -8.81
CA GLU A 68 -2.29 10.00 -8.82
C GLU A 68 -3.28 9.30 -9.76
N THR A 69 -4.53 9.13 -9.33
CA THR A 69 -5.50 8.22 -9.99
C THR A 69 -5.86 8.57 -11.43
N THR A 70 -5.60 9.80 -11.89
CA THR A 70 -5.98 10.33 -13.21
C THR A 70 -4.82 10.42 -14.19
N VAL A 71 -3.61 10.01 -13.81
CA VAL A 71 -2.45 10.01 -14.71
C VAL A 71 -2.40 8.71 -15.51
N TRP A 72 -2.82 8.82 -16.77
CA TRP A 72 -2.89 7.73 -17.74
C TRP A 72 -2.18 8.14 -19.04
N SER A 73 -1.75 7.15 -19.82
CA SER A 73 -1.23 7.40 -21.17
C SER A 73 -2.33 7.83 -22.14
N GLY A 74 -1.91 8.37 -23.29
CA GLY A 74 -2.80 8.61 -24.43
C GLY A 74 -3.76 9.79 -24.23
N SER A 75 -4.90 9.72 -24.91
CA SER A 75 -5.85 10.81 -25.04
C SER A 75 -7.27 10.26 -25.22
N PRO A 76 -8.31 11.11 -25.14
CA PRO A 76 -9.66 10.73 -25.56
C PRO A 76 -9.61 10.05 -26.92
N SER A 77 -10.26 8.90 -27.03
CA SER A 77 -10.15 8.01 -28.19
C SER A 77 -11.43 7.20 -28.34
N ASP A 78 -11.72 6.79 -29.57
CA ASP A 78 -12.83 5.90 -29.90
C ASP A 78 -12.28 4.51 -30.23
N ASN A 79 -12.87 3.48 -29.63
CA ASN A 79 -12.54 2.08 -29.88
C ASN A 79 -13.69 1.32 -30.58
N ASN A 80 -14.68 2.04 -31.10
CA ASN A 80 -15.74 1.47 -31.93
C ASN A 80 -15.16 0.87 -33.22
N ASN A 81 -15.55 -0.37 -33.54
CA ASN A 81 -15.28 -0.96 -34.84
C ASN A 81 -16.52 -0.82 -35.74
N PRO A 82 -16.48 -0.05 -36.84
CA PRO A 82 -17.63 0.14 -37.72
C PRO A 82 -18.08 -1.15 -38.43
N ASP A 83 -17.19 -2.14 -38.58
CA ASP A 83 -17.48 -3.41 -39.24
C ASP A 83 -18.27 -4.37 -38.32
N ALA A 84 -18.33 -4.07 -37.02
CA ALA A 84 -18.87 -4.97 -36.01
C ALA A 84 -20.35 -5.29 -36.23
N LEU A 85 -21.15 -4.28 -36.58
CA LEU A 85 -22.58 -4.44 -36.81
C LEU A 85 -22.86 -5.40 -37.98
N GLN A 86 -22.08 -5.31 -39.06
CA GLN A 86 -22.24 -6.17 -40.23
C GLN A 86 -21.79 -7.62 -39.95
N ALA A 87 -20.74 -7.80 -39.14
CA ALA A 87 -20.21 -9.13 -38.83
C ALA A 87 -21.06 -9.90 -37.80
N LEU A 88 -21.77 -9.21 -36.91
CA LEU A 88 -22.49 -9.79 -35.77
C LEU A 88 -23.50 -10.90 -36.15
N PRO A 89 -24.33 -10.78 -37.21
CA PRO A 89 -25.22 -11.87 -37.61
C PRO A 89 -24.47 -13.15 -38.01
N GLY A 90 -23.33 -13.01 -38.70
CA GLY A 90 -22.49 -14.14 -39.12
C GLY A 90 -21.86 -14.86 -37.93
N VAL A 91 -21.35 -14.10 -36.96
CA VAL A 91 -20.80 -14.65 -35.71
C VAL A 91 -21.86 -15.45 -34.96
N ARG A 92 -23.07 -14.89 -34.78
CA ARG A 92 -24.18 -15.57 -34.10
C ARG A 92 -24.58 -16.88 -34.79
N LYS A 93 -24.67 -16.88 -36.13
CA LYS A 93 -24.97 -18.09 -36.91
C LYS A 93 -23.95 -19.20 -36.65
N LEU A 94 -22.64 -18.89 -36.74
CA LEU A 94 -21.57 -19.86 -36.51
C LEU A 94 -21.61 -20.45 -35.10
N LEU A 95 -21.96 -19.65 -34.09
CA LEU A 95 -22.14 -20.13 -32.72
C LEU A 95 -23.30 -21.13 -32.59
N PHE A 96 -24.46 -20.86 -33.19
CA PHE A 96 -25.60 -21.78 -33.16
C PHE A 96 -25.35 -23.07 -33.95
N GLU A 97 -24.48 -23.03 -34.95
CA GLU A 97 -24.03 -24.21 -35.70
C GLU A 97 -22.92 -25.00 -34.98
N GLY A 98 -22.45 -24.55 -33.81
CA GLY A 98 -21.35 -25.19 -33.07
C GLY A 98 -19.95 -24.94 -33.66
N LYS A 99 -19.80 -24.02 -34.60
CA LYS A 99 -18.53 -23.69 -35.29
C LYS A 99 -17.74 -22.62 -34.54
N TYR A 100 -17.32 -22.93 -33.32
CA TYR A 100 -16.73 -21.94 -32.41
C TYR A 100 -15.45 -21.29 -32.92
N LYS A 101 -14.55 -22.06 -33.56
CA LYS A 101 -13.28 -21.52 -34.06
C LYS A 101 -13.50 -20.53 -35.22
N GLU A 102 -14.43 -20.84 -36.11
CA GLU A 102 -14.82 -19.95 -37.20
C GLU A 102 -15.50 -18.68 -36.67
N ALA A 103 -16.38 -18.83 -35.67
CA ALA A 103 -17.03 -17.71 -35.00
C ALA A 103 -16.01 -16.77 -34.34
N GLN A 104 -15.03 -17.32 -33.62
CA GLN A 104 -13.94 -16.58 -33.00
C GLN A 104 -13.12 -15.82 -34.04
N ASN A 105 -12.66 -16.50 -35.09
CA ASN A 105 -11.84 -15.86 -36.14
C ASN A 105 -12.60 -14.71 -36.82
N LEU A 106 -13.92 -14.86 -37.06
CA LEU A 106 -14.75 -13.81 -37.63
C LEU A 106 -14.92 -12.62 -36.68
N ALA A 107 -15.08 -12.88 -35.38
CA ALA A 107 -15.22 -11.86 -34.34
C ALA A 107 -13.90 -11.10 -34.10
N GLU A 108 -12.77 -11.79 -33.99
CA GLU A 108 -11.45 -11.17 -33.85
C GLU A 108 -11.17 -10.20 -34.99
N LYS A 109 -11.54 -10.58 -36.22
CA LYS A 109 -11.29 -9.74 -37.40
C LYS A 109 -12.17 -8.50 -37.48
N ASN A 110 -13.44 -8.58 -37.05
CA ASN A 110 -14.44 -7.55 -37.39
C ASN A 110 -15.19 -6.93 -36.21
N ILE A 111 -15.08 -7.49 -35.00
CA ILE A 111 -15.79 -6.99 -33.80
C ILE A 111 -14.84 -6.21 -32.89
N GLN A 112 -13.59 -6.67 -32.74
CA GLN A 112 -12.62 -6.03 -31.85
C GLN A 112 -12.21 -4.64 -32.33
N ALA A 113 -11.80 -3.78 -31.39
CA ALA A 113 -11.23 -2.48 -31.72
C ALA A 113 -10.01 -2.65 -32.63
N LYS A 114 -9.86 -1.79 -33.65
CA LYS A 114 -8.79 -1.95 -34.66
C LYS A 114 -7.42 -1.48 -34.14
N GLU A 115 -7.41 -0.42 -33.35
CA GLU A 115 -6.17 0.29 -33.00
C GLU A 115 -6.04 0.47 -31.48
N ASN A 116 -7.11 0.93 -30.82
CA ASN A 116 -7.08 1.26 -29.41
C ASN A 116 -7.57 0.11 -28.51
N HIS A 117 -6.70 -0.35 -27.62
CA HIS A 117 -6.95 -1.46 -26.69
C HIS A 117 -6.97 -1.02 -25.22
N GLY A 118 -7.14 0.27 -24.97
CA GLY A 118 -7.13 0.87 -23.63
C GLY A 118 -5.81 1.57 -23.32
N MET A 119 -5.90 2.55 -22.43
CA MET A 119 -4.75 3.35 -21.99
C MET A 119 -4.12 2.75 -20.74
N MET A 120 -2.83 2.97 -20.56
CA MET A 120 -2.05 2.43 -19.45
C MET A 120 -1.98 3.44 -18.30
N TYR A 121 -2.29 3.00 -17.08
CA TYR A 121 -2.05 3.78 -15.87
C TYR A 121 -0.56 4.08 -15.70
N GLN A 122 -0.21 5.30 -15.29
CA GLN A 122 1.19 5.74 -15.20
C GLN A 122 1.61 6.10 -13.76
N PRO A 123 2.87 5.83 -13.38
CA PRO A 123 3.46 6.44 -12.19
C PRO A 123 3.61 7.96 -12.39
N VAL A 124 3.52 8.72 -11.29
CA VAL A 124 3.71 10.18 -11.32
C VAL A 124 5.17 10.56 -11.14
N GLY A 125 5.92 9.74 -10.40
CA GLY A 125 7.32 9.96 -10.11
C GLY A 125 7.68 9.45 -8.73
N ASN A 126 8.76 9.96 -8.18
CA ASN A 126 9.36 9.49 -6.94
C ASN A 126 9.80 10.70 -6.12
N LEU A 127 9.48 10.70 -4.83
CA LEU A 127 10.09 11.59 -3.83
C LEU A 127 11.27 10.87 -3.19
N HIS A 128 12.44 11.48 -3.28
CA HIS A 128 13.67 11.00 -2.65
C HIS A 128 13.96 11.83 -1.41
N LEU A 129 14.35 11.18 -0.32
CA LEU A 129 14.89 11.82 0.87
C LEU A 129 16.25 11.18 1.18
N ASN A 130 17.31 11.97 1.10
CA ASN A 130 18.67 11.50 1.32
C ASN A 130 19.20 12.01 2.67
N PHE A 131 19.52 11.06 3.55
CA PHE A 131 20.04 11.27 4.90
C PHE A 131 21.48 10.75 4.96
N SER A 132 22.44 11.55 4.50
CA SER A 132 23.85 11.17 4.42
C SER A 132 24.37 10.62 5.75
N GLY A 133 25.01 9.45 5.73
CA GLY A 133 25.58 8.82 6.93
C GLY A 133 24.57 8.04 7.77
N HIS A 134 23.37 7.80 7.25
CA HIS A 134 22.36 6.93 7.88
C HIS A 134 22.43 5.48 7.37
N ALA A 135 23.59 5.08 6.84
CA ALA A 135 23.89 3.69 6.53
C ALA A 135 23.97 2.84 7.81
N ASN A 136 23.57 1.57 7.73
CA ASN A 136 23.70 0.58 8.82
C ASN A 136 23.01 0.98 10.14
N PRO A 137 21.67 1.15 10.15
CA PRO A 137 20.92 1.51 11.35
C PRO A 137 20.93 0.43 12.43
N GLU A 138 20.90 0.86 13.69
CA GLU A 138 20.52 0.02 14.83
C GLU A 138 19.00 0.11 15.10
N TYR A 139 18.43 -0.94 15.70
CA TYR A 139 17.02 -0.98 16.16
C TYR A 139 16.02 -0.56 15.07
N TYR A 140 16.24 -1.01 13.84
CA TYR A 140 15.36 -0.69 12.72
C TYR A 140 13.98 -1.33 12.88
N TYR A 141 12.95 -0.55 12.62
CA TYR A 141 11.56 -0.98 12.60
C TYR A 141 10.76 -0.17 11.58
N ARG A 142 9.88 -0.81 10.82
CA ARG A 142 8.87 -0.11 10.04
C ARG A 142 7.52 -0.82 10.10
N GLU A 143 6.44 -0.07 10.03
CA GLU A 143 5.08 -0.59 10.03
C GLU A 143 4.15 0.24 9.14
N LEU A 144 3.06 -0.38 8.70
CA LEU A 144 1.84 0.29 8.25
C LEU A 144 0.75 -0.06 9.26
N ASN A 145 0.29 0.94 9.98
CA ASN A 145 -0.85 0.80 10.88
C ASN A 145 -2.15 0.99 10.09
N LEU A 146 -3.03 -0.02 10.12
CA LEU A 146 -4.28 -0.03 9.38
C LEU A 146 -5.41 0.71 10.11
N ASP A 147 -5.24 1.02 11.40
CA ASP A 147 -6.24 1.78 12.18
C ASP A 147 -6.19 3.28 11.86
N ASP A 148 -4.99 3.83 11.61
CA ASP A 148 -4.79 5.26 11.31
C ASP A 148 -4.21 5.53 9.91
N ALA A 149 -3.93 4.48 9.13
CA ALA A 149 -3.35 4.54 7.79
C ALA A 149 -1.99 5.26 7.72
N VAL A 150 -1.17 5.16 8.78
CA VAL A 150 0.17 5.76 8.84
C VAL A 150 1.25 4.71 8.64
N ALA A 151 2.12 4.95 7.65
CA ALA A 151 3.38 4.23 7.50
C ALA A 151 4.44 4.87 8.40
N THR A 152 5.00 4.11 9.33
CA THR A 152 6.02 4.56 10.28
C THR A 152 7.34 3.84 10.01
N THR A 153 8.45 4.56 10.01
CA THR A 153 9.81 4.00 10.07
C THR A 153 10.57 4.58 11.25
N ILE A 154 11.22 3.74 12.04
CA ILE A 154 12.02 4.12 13.20
C ILE A 154 13.36 3.41 13.09
N TYR A 155 14.44 4.13 13.36
CA TYR A 155 15.79 3.56 13.41
C TYR A 155 16.73 4.43 14.24
N THR A 156 17.90 3.92 14.59
CA THR A 156 18.91 4.63 15.37
C THR A 156 20.23 4.70 14.62
N ILE A 157 20.85 5.88 14.58
CA ILE A 157 22.21 6.12 14.09
C ILE A 157 22.99 6.82 15.19
N ASN A 158 24.13 6.25 15.61
CA ASN A 158 25.02 6.84 16.62
C ASN A 158 24.30 7.31 17.90
N GLY A 159 23.36 6.49 18.40
CA GLY A 159 22.56 6.79 19.60
C GLY A 159 21.52 7.92 19.43
N VAL A 160 21.18 8.31 18.19
CA VAL A 160 20.07 9.21 17.86
C VAL A 160 18.98 8.41 17.18
N GLN A 161 17.76 8.46 17.73
CA GLN A 161 16.61 7.80 17.12
C GLN A 161 15.95 8.75 16.13
N TYR A 162 15.66 8.23 14.94
CA TYR A 162 14.94 8.90 13.87
C TYR A 162 13.58 8.24 13.70
N LYS A 163 12.54 9.05 13.51
CA LYS A 163 11.19 8.60 13.20
C LYS A 163 10.68 9.31 11.94
N ARG A 164 10.11 8.54 11.03
CA ARG A 164 9.40 9.02 9.84
C ARG A 164 7.98 8.50 9.87
N GLU A 165 7.01 9.39 9.68
CA GLU A 165 5.59 9.08 9.60
C GLU A 165 5.08 9.59 8.25
N VAL A 166 4.50 8.71 7.44
CA VAL A 166 4.02 9.03 6.09
C VAL A 166 2.56 8.60 5.95
N PHE A 167 1.71 9.51 5.49
CA PHE A 167 0.30 9.24 5.23
C PHE A 167 -0.24 10.13 4.11
N SER A 168 -1.34 9.70 3.50
CA SER A 168 -2.07 10.47 2.49
C SER A 168 -3.36 11.01 3.10
N SER A 169 -3.46 12.33 3.25
CA SER A 169 -4.58 12.97 3.94
C SER A 169 -5.80 13.08 3.04
N ILE A 170 -6.93 12.49 3.46
CA ILE A 170 -8.23 12.68 2.80
C ILE A 170 -8.69 14.14 2.87
N PRO A 171 -8.81 14.79 4.05
CA PRO A 171 -9.28 16.18 4.09
C PRO A 171 -8.25 17.17 3.54
N GLY A 172 -6.95 16.88 3.70
CA GLY A 172 -5.88 17.77 3.26
C GLY A 172 -5.51 17.62 1.79
N GLN A 173 -5.91 16.54 1.12
CA GLN A 173 -5.58 16.26 -0.28
C GLN A 173 -4.08 16.32 -0.59
N VAL A 174 -3.25 15.89 0.37
CA VAL A 174 -1.78 15.90 0.30
C VAL A 174 -1.18 14.63 0.88
N ILE A 175 -0.03 14.22 0.35
CA ILE A 175 0.84 13.24 1.02
C ILE A 175 1.73 14.01 2.00
N VAL A 176 1.77 13.56 3.25
CA VAL A 176 2.55 14.19 4.32
C VAL A 176 3.68 13.27 4.72
N VAL A 177 4.89 13.83 4.81
CA VAL A 177 6.05 13.17 5.41
C VAL A 177 6.45 13.97 6.65
N ARG A 178 6.37 13.35 7.83
CA ARG A 178 6.80 13.95 9.09
C ARG A 178 8.09 13.28 9.56
N LEU A 179 9.13 14.09 9.74
CA LEU A 179 10.46 13.64 10.16
C LEU A 179 10.76 14.15 11.57
N LYS A 180 11.35 13.30 12.41
CA LYS A 180 11.77 13.64 13.78
C LYS A 180 13.11 12.98 14.10
N SER A 181 13.94 13.67 14.90
CA SER A 181 15.12 13.13 15.57
C SER A 181 14.94 13.25 17.09
N SER A 182 15.52 12.33 17.87
CA SER A 182 15.45 12.37 19.34
C SER A 182 16.35 13.44 19.96
N LYS A 183 17.34 13.94 19.22
CA LYS A 183 18.22 15.03 19.63
C LYS A 183 18.03 16.26 18.72
N ARG A 184 18.00 17.44 19.33
CA ARG A 184 17.86 18.72 18.62
C ARG A 184 19.04 18.94 17.67
N GLY A 185 18.76 19.44 16.46
CA GLY A 185 19.79 19.76 15.46
C GLY A 185 20.40 18.56 14.75
N MET A 186 19.90 17.34 14.98
CA MET A 186 20.44 16.11 14.38
C MET A 186 19.69 15.64 13.13
N LEU A 187 18.70 16.40 12.65
CA LEU A 187 17.96 16.09 11.44
C LEU A 187 18.49 16.93 10.29
N ASP A 188 19.23 16.29 9.39
CA ASP A 188 19.75 16.87 8.14
C ASP A 188 19.41 15.93 6.99
N PHE A 189 18.93 16.49 5.87
CA PHE A 189 18.58 15.73 4.68
C PHE A 189 18.42 16.63 3.45
N THR A 190 18.48 16.02 2.28
CA THR A 190 18.05 16.65 1.02
C THR A 190 16.79 15.96 0.49
N ALA A 191 15.93 16.71 -0.19
CA ALA A 191 14.71 16.22 -0.79
C ALA A 191 14.61 16.65 -2.25
N PHE A 192 14.26 15.73 -3.14
CA PHE A 192 14.06 16.03 -4.56
C PHE A 192 13.06 15.07 -5.21
N LEU A 193 12.51 15.49 -6.33
CA LEU A 193 11.60 14.70 -7.15
C LEU A 193 12.33 14.18 -8.38
N SER A 194 11.99 12.96 -8.81
CA SER A 194 12.37 12.42 -10.12
C SER A 194 11.16 11.82 -10.82
N SER A 195 11.08 11.97 -12.14
CA SER A 195 10.14 11.23 -13.00
C SER A 195 10.65 9.83 -13.26
#